data_AF-A0AAJ0B5V6-F1
#
_entry.id   AF-A0AAJ0B5V6-F1
#
_cell.length_a   1.000
_cell.length_b   1.000
_cell.length_c   1.000
_cell.angle_alpha   90.00
_cell.angle_beta   90.00
_cell.angle_gamma   90.00
#
_symmetry.space_group_name_H-M   'P 1'
#
loop_
_entity.id
_entity.type
_entity.pdbx_description
1 polymer ?
#
loop_
_entity_poly.entity_id
_entity_poly.type
_entity_poly.pdbx_seq_one_letter_code
_entity_poly.pdbx_strand_id
1 'polypeptide(L)'
;MPTFRCNSKPNKMSKPAVRKYGKSVKKSRAEQLFAELPRSPVKRNVTTSVYKVEEPEVETKTRESAVDDIAERLLSITLEEKHIEKEHISPSQDTLPPPAAKEAPATPRPATPSGPEPQNEADDDSPSDLRILTWDDVCPFGDRIEKIAEASYAEIYRITNDRGVSIIKVIRLASPIRPQTATQRRAGLVDEEPHSEDDLRGELSISEWLADIPGFVVYKERYIVRGKAPKVLLETHQAFHRRAKRKDPDRLQFYPSPSRYLDDTEFLVVELGDAGTALEDFDLQETAQLWDIFLHTAIALARAEDLVRFEHRDLHEGNLCIRRSKTSVAKTDDSPCQFGYSGLEITILDYGISRAEDPEPAAGEEAVPVAYDLEKDLSLFTSTHAAQCRVYREMRSFLLRGDRCHLPPEAHDTPRALDFQGQPISWETHHPYTNVLWLAYIYQYLVEHFRGDRKELSAFKKRTKELWAHLNPEAPRHILSFPSAVDVVRYAAEAGWITEEQVMDEASRMGDESIILDTRAEETAHLRRSPRRAAA
;
A
#
# COMPACT_ATOMS: atom_id res chain seq x y z
N MET A 1 79.46 3.04 0.44
CA MET A 1 78.50 3.73 1.32
C MET A 1 77.44 4.42 0.46
N PRO A 2 76.15 4.40 0.81
CA PRO A 2 75.35 3.23 1.14
C PRO A 2 74.06 3.15 0.28
N THR A 3 73.54 1.93 0.20
CA THR A 3 72.24 1.55 -0.34
C THR A 3 71.11 2.03 0.57
N PHE A 4 70.18 2.84 0.04
CA PHE A 4 68.93 3.16 0.74
C PHE A 4 67.84 2.17 0.34
N ARG A 5 67.58 1.21 1.24
CA ARG A 5 66.31 0.45 1.31
C ARG A 5 65.25 1.36 1.92
N CYS A 6 64.16 1.61 1.20
CA CYS A 6 62.95 2.18 1.80
C CYS A 6 61.93 1.06 2.04
N ASN A 7 61.67 0.79 3.32
CA ASN A 7 60.63 -0.12 3.81
C ASN A 7 59.24 0.50 3.55
N SER A 8 58.49 -0.01 2.58
CA SER A 8 57.04 0.21 2.51
C SER A 8 56.33 -0.97 3.18
N LYS A 9 55.81 -0.76 4.40
CA LYS A 9 54.84 -1.67 5.02
C LYS A 9 53.54 -1.62 4.19
N PRO A 10 52.95 -2.75 3.77
CA PRO A 10 51.65 -2.74 3.14
C PRO A 10 50.59 -2.37 4.19
N ASN A 11 49.85 -1.30 3.91
CA ASN A 11 48.68 -0.89 4.67
C ASN A 11 47.64 -2.02 4.57
N LYS A 12 47.34 -2.72 5.68
CA LYS A 12 46.29 -3.74 5.73
C LYS A 12 44.94 -3.02 5.58
N MET A 13 44.43 -2.91 4.36
CA MET A 13 43.01 -2.70 4.14
C MET A 13 42.27 -3.88 4.78
N SER A 14 41.52 -3.61 5.85
CA SER A 14 40.57 -4.56 6.41
C SER A 14 39.55 -4.89 5.32
N LYS A 15 39.54 -6.14 4.86
CA LYS A 15 38.45 -6.67 4.04
C LYS A 15 37.15 -6.48 4.83
N PRO A 16 36.10 -5.86 4.29
CA PRO A 16 34.81 -5.85 4.95
C PRO A 16 34.36 -7.31 5.07
N ALA A 17 34.02 -7.72 6.29
CA ALA A 17 33.43 -9.02 6.52
C ALA A 17 32.08 -9.04 5.82
N VAL A 18 31.93 -9.91 4.81
CA VAL A 18 30.66 -10.17 4.13
C VAL A 18 29.69 -10.73 5.18
N ARG A 19 28.88 -9.85 5.77
CA ARG A 19 27.79 -10.26 6.66
C ARG A 19 26.65 -10.81 5.80
N LYS A 20 26.14 -11.96 6.22
CA LYS A 20 25.01 -12.62 5.55
C LYS A 20 23.73 -11.99 6.10
N TYR A 21 23.14 -11.06 5.36
CA TYR A 21 21.74 -10.64 5.55
C TYR A 21 20.83 -11.86 5.27
N GLY A 22 19.82 -12.13 6.11
CA GLY A 22 18.91 -13.29 5.94
C GLY A 22 18.95 -14.38 7.01
N LYS A 23 19.50 -14.11 8.21
CA LYS A 23 19.26 -14.95 9.40
C LYS A 23 18.74 -14.07 10.54
N SER A 24 17.70 -14.53 11.23
CA SER A 24 17.24 -13.92 12.49
C SER A 24 18.41 -13.87 13.48
N VAL A 25 18.79 -12.67 13.90
CA VAL A 25 19.76 -12.42 14.96
C VAL A 25 18.98 -11.78 16.11
N LYS A 26 19.33 -12.15 17.35
CA LYS A 26 18.78 -11.59 18.60
C LYS A 26 18.58 -10.07 18.52
N LYS A 27 17.54 -9.58 19.22
CA LYS A 27 17.07 -8.19 19.21
C LYS A 27 18.22 -7.19 19.08
N SER A 28 18.23 -6.47 17.95
CA SER A 28 19.29 -5.54 17.58
C SER A 28 18.88 -4.10 17.86
N ARG A 29 19.85 -3.19 17.92
CA ARG A 29 19.66 -1.74 18.14
C ARG A 29 18.61 -1.11 17.20
N ALA A 30 18.41 -1.64 16.00
CA ALA A 30 17.37 -1.17 15.08
C ALA A 30 15.95 -1.61 15.46
N GLU A 31 15.77 -2.80 16.02
CA GLU A 31 14.47 -3.21 16.58
C GLU A 31 14.13 -2.42 17.84
N GLN A 32 15.13 -1.88 18.54
CA GLN A 32 14.93 -0.88 19.59
C GLN A 32 14.55 0.48 18.97
N LEU A 33 15.20 0.90 17.88
CA LEU A 33 14.89 2.16 17.17
C LEU A 33 13.46 2.21 16.60
N PHE A 34 12.98 1.14 15.96
CA PHE A 34 11.59 1.08 15.46
C PHE A 34 10.56 0.90 16.60
N ALA A 35 10.90 0.14 17.64
CA ALA A 35 10.04 0.02 18.83
C ALA A 35 9.91 1.33 19.65
N GLU A 36 10.85 2.27 19.47
CA GLU A 36 10.88 3.58 20.13
C GLU A 36 10.25 4.71 19.30
N LEU A 37 9.68 4.41 18.13
CA LEU A 37 8.90 5.39 17.37
C LEU A 37 7.72 5.88 18.22
N PRO A 38 7.51 7.21 18.36
CA PRO A 38 6.32 7.73 19.02
C PRO A 38 5.08 7.24 18.28
N ARG A 39 4.13 6.64 19.01
CA ARG A 39 2.81 6.34 18.45
C ARG A 39 2.13 7.66 18.08
N SER A 40 1.61 7.75 16.85
CA SER A 40 0.89 8.93 16.36
C SER A 40 -0.20 9.34 17.35
N PRO A 41 -0.42 10.65 17.57
CA PRO A 41 -1.46 11.12 18.48
C PRO A 41 -2.85 10.72 17.96
N VAL A 42 -3.56 9.95 18.78
CA VAL A 42 -4.95 9.54 18.59
C VAL A 42 -5.84 10.74 18.28
N LYS A 43 -6.55 10.71 17.14
CA LYS A 43 -7.69 11.61 16.88
C LYS A 43 -8.71 11.41 17.99
N ARG A 44 -8.81 12.37 18.92
CA ARG A 44 -9.88 12.39 19.91
C ARG A 44 -11.19 12.63 19.19
N ASN A 45 -12.07 11.63 19.19
CA ASN A 45 -13.47 11.80 18.81
C ASN A 45 -14.08 12.95 19.62
N VAL A 46 -14.55 13.99 18.92
CA VAL A 46 -15.22 15.14 19.51
C VAL A 46 -16.62 14.70 19.89
N THR A 47 -16.78 14.21 21.12
CA THR A 47 -18.09 14.04 21.74
C THR A 47 -18.34 15.20 22.69
N THR A 48 -19.25 16.08 22.27
CA THR A 48 -19.78 17.21 23.02
C THR A 48 -20.29 16.80 24.41
N SER A 49 -19.76 17.36 25.49
CA SER A 49 -20.48 17.49 26.76
C SER A 49 -20.04 18.72 27.55
N VAL A 50 -21.00 19.25 28.31
CA VAL A 50 -21.05 20.61 28.88
C VAL A 50 -20.78 20.57 30.40
N TYR A 51 -19.87 21.44 30.87
CA TYR A 51 -19.54 21.93 32.24
C TYR A 51 -19.57 20.97 33.46
N LYS A 52 -18.48 20.91 34.25
CA LYS A 52 -18.16 21.80 35.40
C LYS A 52 -16.81 21.44 36.07
N VAL A 53 -16.18 22.46 36.64
CA VAL A 53 -14.85 22.56 37.29
C VAL A 53 -14.80 21.88 38.68
N GLU A 54 -13.67 21.25 39.02
CA GLU A 54 -12.94 21.36 40.30
C GLU A 54 -11.61 20.55 40.26
N GLU A 55 -10.48 21.20 40.54
CA GLU A 55 -9.18 20.57 40.88
C GLU A 55 -9.15 20.20 42.38
N PRO A 56 -8.36 19.18 42.80
CA PRO A 56 -7.01 19.48 43.31
C PRO A 56 -5.91 18.44 43.02
N GLU A 57 -4.72 18.97 42.73
CA GLU A 57 -3.35 18.65 43.21
C GLU A 57 -2.89 17.23 43.70
N VAL A 58 -1.78 16.79 43.05
CA VAL A 58 -0.57 16.06 43.52
C VAL A 58 -0.64 14.55 43.85
N GLU A 59 0.08 13.72 43.07
CA GLU A 59 1.25 12.93 43.53
C GLU A 59 1.93 12.13 42.40
N THR A 60 3.23 12.35 42.25
CA THR A 60 4.15 11.61 41.37
C THR A 60 4.47 10.23 41.93
N LYS A 61 4.23 9.15 41.18
CA LYS A 61 4.87 7.84 41.41
C LYS A 61 5.37 7.21 40.11
N THR A 62 6.69 7.08 40.08
CA THR A 62 7.54 6.30 39.18
C THR A 62 7.06 4.86 39.02
N ARG A 63 7.03 4.36 37.78
CA ARG A 63 6.66 2.97 37.44
C ARG A 63 7.82 2.24 36.75
N GLU A 64 8.95 2.18 37.43
CA GLU A 64 10.03 1.21 37.17
C GLU A 64 9.82 0.01 38.11
N SER A 65 9.00 -0.99 37.75
CA SER A 65 9.04 -2.30 38.44
C SER A 65 8.29 -3.47 37.76
N ALA A 66 7.88 -3.38 36.50
CA ALA A 66 7.06 -4.44 35.87
C ALA A 66 7.78 -5.23 34.76
N VAL A 67 9.11 -5.19 34.71
CA VAL A 67 9.91 -5.84 33.64
C VAL A 67 10.77 -7.00 34.13
N ASP A 68 10.81 -7.28 35.43
CA ASP A 68 11.70 -8.32 35.98
C ASP A 68 11.03 -9.66 36.32
N ASP A 69 9.70 -9.82 36.14
CA ASP A 69 8.98 -11.02 36.61
C ASP A 69 8.57 -12.03 35.51
N ILE A 70 9.04 -11.84 34.27
CA ILE A 70 8.76 -12.76 33.15
C ILE A 70 10.02 -13.53 32.71
N ALA A 71 11.21 -13.03 33.05
CA ALA A 71 12.49 -13.60 32.61
C ALA A 71 12.93 -14.88 33.36
N GLU A 72 12.37 -15.17 34.54
CA GLU A 72 12.73 -16.38 35.31
C GLU A 72 11.93 -17.64 34.94
N ARG A 73 10.84 -17.53 34.17
CA ARG A 73 9.98 -18.68 33.85
C ARG A 73 10.34 -19.47 32.59
N LEU A 74 11.42 -19.11 31.89
CA LEU A 74 11.84 -19.76 30.63
C LEU A 74 13.18 -20.50 30.70
N LEU A 75 13.76 -20.68 31.89
CA LEU A 75 15.09 -21.29 32.07
C LEU A 75 15.12 -22.71 32.65
N SER A 76 13.97 -23.39 32.75
CA SER A 76 13.94 -24.80 33.18
C SER A 76 13.07 -25.66 32.26
N ILE A 77 13.69 -26.23 31.23
CA ILE A 77 13.46 -27.60 30.70
C ILE A 77 14.64 -27.88 29.76
N THR A 78 15.60 -28.68 30.22
CA THR A 78 16.72 -29.22 29.44
C THR A 78 16.43 -30.65 29.02
N LEU A 79 16.88 -30.97 27.80
CA LEU A 79 16.87 -32.26 27.10
C LEU A 79 17.69 -33.33 27.83
N GLU A 80 17.23 -34.59 27.77
CA GLU A 80 18.08 -35.78 27.95
C GLU A 80 17.95 -36.72 26.73
N GLU A 81 19.08 -36.98 26.07
CA GLU A 81 19.26 -38.03 25.06
C GLU A 81 19.78 -39.32 25.72
N LYS A 82 19.26 -40.48 25.33
CA LYS A 82 19.99 -41.78 25.38
C LYS A 82 19.61 -42.70 24.21
N HIS A 83 20.66 -43.19 23.54
CA HIS A 83 20.71 -44.23 22.50
C HIS A 83 20.46 -45.66 23.04
N ILE A 84 19.98 -46.59 22.18
CA ILE A 84 20.62 -47.88 21.77
C ILE A 84 19.67 -48.73 20.88
N GLU A 85 20.28 -49.62 20.08
CA GLU A 85 19.88 -50.32 18.84
C GLU A 85 18.90 -51.53 18.89
N LYS A 86 18.39 -51.83 17.69
CA LYS A 86 17.81 -53.04 17.05
C LYS A 86 17.79 -54.41 17.78
N GLU A 87 16.67 -55.13 17.68
CA GLU A 87 16.57 -56.43 16.95
C GLU A 87 15.11 -56.94 16.76
N HIS A 88 14.96 -57.82 15.76
CA HIS A 88 13.75 -58.47 15.23
C HIS A 88 13.12 -59.53 16.17
N ILE A 89 11.82 -59.82 15.98
CA ILE A 89 11.20 -61.16 15.73
C ILE A 89 9.65 -61.04 15.78
N SER A 90 8.97 -61.52 14.74
CA SER A 90 7.50 -61.78 14.63
C SER A 90 7.22 -63.29 14.90
N PRO A 91 6.01 -63.89 14.71
CA PRO A 91 4.66 -63.38 14.35
C PRO A 91 3.49 -64.08 15.11
N SER A 92 2.23 -63.71 14.80
CA SER A 92 1.01 -64.58 14.64
C SER A 92 -0.22 -63.66 14.50
N GLN A 93 -0.82 -63.50 13.31
CA GLN A 93 -1.77 -64.37 12.57
C GLN A 93 -3.26 -64.06 12.82
N ASP A 94 -3.98 -64.07 11.69
CA ASP A 94 -5.42 -64.23 11.46
C ASP A 94 -6.28 -62.96 11.40
N THR A 95 -7.16 -62.73 10.42
CA THR A 95 -7.47 -63.36 9.10
C THR A 95 -8.36 -62.35 8.34
N LEU A 96 -8.20 -62.22 7.01
CA LEU A 96 -9.23 -61.71 6.08
C LEU A 96 -9.96 -62.94 5.47
N PRO A 97 -11.14 -62.81 4.81
CA PRO A 97 -11.14 -62.67 3.35
C PRO A 97 -12.41 -61.90 2.80
N PRO A 98 -12.74 -61.85 1.48
CA PRO A 98 -12.74 -60.62 0.65
C PRO A 98 -14.01 -60.54 -0.27
N PRO A 99 -13.97 -60.25 -1.60
CA PRO A 99 -14.00 -58.96 -2.29
C PRO A 99 -15.14 -58.80 -3.34
N ALA A 100 -15.08 -57.69 -4.11
CA ALA A 100 -15.37 -57.56 -5.56
C ALA A 100 -16.64 -56.81 -6.04
N ALA A 101 -16.41 -55.58 -6.52
CA ALA A 101 -16.53 -55.09 -7.90
C ALA A 101 -17.84 -55.20 -8.74
N LYS A 102 -18.14 -54.03 -9.36
CA LYS A 102 -18.85 -53.73 -10.64
C LYS A 102 -20.39 -53.78 -10.64
N GLU A 103 -21.01 -52.63 -10.95
CA GLU A 103 -21.74 -52.37 -12.22
C GLU A 103 -22.38 -50.96 -12.22
N ALA A 104 -22.23 -50.23 -13.33
CA ALA A 104 -23.23 -49.30 -13.88
C ALA A 104 -24.08 -50.13 -14.88
N PRO A 105 -25.31 -49.76 -15.31
CA PRO A 105 -25.82 -48.39 -15.54
C PRO A 105 -27.33 -48.17 -15.22
N ALA A 106 -27.81 -46.91 -15.29
CA ALA A 106 -29.05 -46.49 -15.98
C ALA A 106 -29.59 -45.14 -15.46
N THR A 107 -29.82 -44.20 -16.38
CA THR A 107 -30.72 -43.05 -16.21
C THR A 107 -32.18 -43.48 -16.28
N PRO A 108 -33.10 -42.82 -15.54
CA PRO A 108 -34.07 -41.95 -16.23
C PRO A 108 -34.35 -40.60 -15.52
N ARG A 109 -34.69 -39.59 -16.33
CA ARG A 109 -35.23 -38.24 -16.01
C ARG A 109 -36.65 -38.30 -15.37
N PRO A 110 -37.31 -37.17 -15.05
CA PRO A 110 -36.89 -35.93 -14.39
C PRO A 110 -37.82 -35.57 -13.20
N ALA A 111 -37.35 -34.81 -12.20
CA ALA A 111 -38.22 -34.20 -11.20
C ALA A 111 -38.01 -32.67 -11.15
N THR A 112 -39.13 -31.97 -11.16
CA THR A 112 -39.39 -30.53 -11.14
C THR A 112 -38.80 -29.79 -9.93
N PRO A 113 -38.65 -28.45 -10.00
CA PRO A 113 -37.81 -27.67 -9.10
C PRO A 113 -38.45 -27.48 -7.72
N SER A 114 -37.69 -27.80 -6.67
CA SER A 114 -37.95 -27.37 -5.30
C SER A 114 -37.69 -25.87 -5.19
N GLY A 115 -38.66 -25.14 -4.62
CA GLY A 115 -38.57 -23.70 -4.36
C GLY A 115 -37.45 -23.33 -3.37
N PRO A 116 -37.14 -22.03 -3.24
CA PRO A 116 -36.05 -21.57 -2.41
C PRO A 116 -36.37 -21.84 -0.92
N GLU A 117 -35.46 -22.53 -0.24
CA GLU A 117 -35.40 -22.57 1.21
C GLU A 117 -34.99 -21.18 1.75
N PRO A 118 -35.54 -20.75 2.90
CA PRO A 118 -35.30 -19.42 3.43
C PRO A 118 -33.84 -19.30 3.88
N GLN A 119 -33.10 -18.42 3.20
CA GLN A 119 -31.80 -17.99 3.68
C GLN A 119 -32.03 -17.17 4.96
N ASN A 120 -31.34 -17.58 6.02
CA ASN A 120 -31.24 -16.82 7.25
C ASN A 120 -30.75 -15.41 6.90
N GLU A 121 -31.60 -14.42 7.17
CA GLU A 121 -31.22 -13.02 7.30
C GLU A 121 -30.18 -12.93 8.42
N ALA A 122 -28.90 -12.88 8.02
CA ALA A 122 -27.85 -12.38 8.89
C ALA A 122 -27.99 -10.85 8.91
N ASP A 123 -27.92 -10.31 10.12
CA ASP A 123 -28.26 -8.94 10.47
C ASP A 123 -27.66 -7.88 9.54
N ASP A 124 -28.55 -6.98 9.12
CA ASP A 124 -28.35 -5.76 8.35
C ASP A 124 -27.29 -4.86 9.01
N ASP A 125 -26.13 -4.75 8.35
CA ASP A 125 -25.06 -3.80 8.69
C ASP A 125 -25.62 -2.37 8.52
N SER A 126 -25.36 -1.50 9.50
CA SER A 126 -25.95 -0.17 9.60
C SER A 126 -25.84 0.66 8.31
N PRO A 127 -26.82 1.54 7.99
CA PRO A 127 -26.67 2.49 6.88
C PRO A 127 -25.41 3.33 7.12
N SER A 128 -24.55 3.45 6.10
CA SER A 128 -23.30 4.20 6.22
C SER A 128 -23.61 5.61 6.73
N ASP A 129 -23.13 5.95 7.94
CA ASP A 129 -23.27 7.27 8.61
C ASP A 129 -22.51 8.39 7.85
N LEU A 130 -22.15 8.17 6.59
CA LEU A 130 -21.45 9.11 5.74
C LEU A 130 -22.37 10.28 5.36
N ARG A 131 -21.82 11.49 5.43
CA ARG A 131 -22.55 12.67 4.96
C ARG A 131 -22.85 12.54 3.46
N ILE A 132 -24.06 12.94 3.08
CA ILE A 132 -24.50 12.97 1.69
C ILE A 132 -24.39 14.41 1.18
N LEU A 133 -23.48 14.62 0.24
CA LEU A 133 -23.23 15.89 -0.44
C LEU A 133 -23.80 15.88 -1.86
N THR A 134 -23.98 17.07 -2.42
CA THR A 134 -24.22 17.25 -3.87
C THR A 134 -22.91 17.58 -4.57
N TRP A 135 -22.87 17.45 -5.90
CA TRP A 135 -21.73 17.90 -6.68
C TRP A 135 -21.44 19.41 -6.55
N ASP A 136 -22.45 20.23 -6.25
CA ASP A 136 -22.27 21.66 -6.00
C ASP A 136 -21.64 21.94 -4.61
N ASP A 137 -21.80 21.03 -3.64
CA ASP A 137 -21.10 21.11 -2.34
C ASP A 137 -19.61 20.74 -2.50
N VAL A 138 -19.32 19.73 -3.32
CA VAL A 138 -17.95 19.27 -3.62
C VAL A 138 -17.20 20.26 -4.53
N CYS A 139 -17.90 20.89 -5.46
CA CYS A 139 -17.33 21.81 -6.42
C CYS A 139 -18.18 23.08 -6.50
N PRO A 140 -18.12 23.94 -5.46
CA PRO A 140 -18.89 25.17 -5.43
C PRO A 140 -18.45 26.12 -6.55
N PHE A 141 -19.33 27.07 -6.86
CA PHE A 141 -19.05 28.05 -7.91
C PHE A 141 -17.77 28.84 -7.62
N GLY A 142 -16.84 28.82 -8.58
CA GLY A 142 -15.53 29.48 -8.46
C GLY A 142 -14.37 28.50 -8.32
N ASP A 143 -14.63 27.29 -7.83
CA ASP A 143 -13.61 26.25 -7.71
C ASP A 143 -13.22 25.69 -9.09
N ARG A 144 -11.94 25.38 -9.26
CA ARG A 144 -11.43 24.73 -10.46
C ARG A 144 -11.42 23.22 -10.23
N ILE A 145 -12.25 22.49 -10.98
CA ILE A 145 -12.19 21.02 -11.05
C ILE A 145 -11.54 20.58 -12.37
N GLU A 146 -10.59 19.66 -12.28
CA GLU A 146 -9.94 19.04 -13.41
C GLU A 146 -9.85 17.52 -13.23
N LYS A 147 -10.41 16.75 -14.16
CA LYS A 147 -10.15 15.31 -14.29
C LYS A 147 -8.71 15.10 -14.71
N ILE A 148 -7.93 14.45 -13.85
CA ILE A 148 -6.50 14.24 -14.03
C ILE A 148 -6.17 12.80 -14.42
N ALA A 149 -6.94 11.81 -13.97
CA ALA A 149 -6.69 10.40 -14.26
C ALA A 149 -7.98 9.55 -14.25
N GLU A 150 -7.85 8.33 -14.75
CA GLU A 150 -8.81 7.23 -14.63
C GLU A 150 -8.04 6.04 -14.07
N ALA A 151 -8.55 5.43 -13.00
CA ALA A 151 -8.04 4.21 -12.39
C ALA A 151 -8.93 3.01 -12.77
N SER A 152 -8.69 1.84 -12.18
CA SER A 152 -9.46 0.62 -12.46
C SER A 152 -10.95 0.75 -12.14
N TYR A 153 -11.31 1.43 -11.06
CA TYR A 153 -12.70 1.62 -10.61
C TYR A 153 -13.00 3.05 -10.12
N ALA A 154 -12.13 4.02 -10.40
CA ALA A 154 -12.34 5.40 -10.00
C ALA A 154 -11.96 6.41 -11.09
N GLU A 155 -12.66 7.54 -11.06
CA GLU A 155 -12.24 8.76 -11.74
C GLU A 155 -11.54 9.69 -10.74
N ILE A 156 -10.40 10.26 -11.15
CA ILE A 156 -9.60 11.11 -10.26
C ILE A 156 -9.69 12.55 -10.72
N TYR A 157 -10.08 13.44 -9.81
CA TYR A 157 -10.18 14.87 -10.06
C TYR A 157 -9.31 15.67 -9.10
N ARG A 158 -8.69 16.74 -9.60
CA ARG A 158 -8.07 17.78 -8.79
C ARG A 158 -9.05 18.92 -8.61
N ILE A 159 -9.26 19.33 -7.36
CA ILE A 159 -10.02 20.51 -6.98
C ILE A 159 -9.05 21.57 -6.47
N THR A 160 -9.17 22.79 -6.96
CA THR A 160 -8.35 23.93 -6.53
C THR A 160 -9.23 25.11 -6.20
N ASN A 161 -9.08 25.64 -4.99
CA ASN A 161 -9.78 26.81 -4.49
C ASN A 161 -8.90 27.63 -3.53
N ASP A 162 -9.44 28.69 -2.95
CA ASP A 162 -8.69 29.61 -2.07
C ASP A 162 -8.18 28.94 -0.78
N ARG A 163 -8.76 27.79 -0.39
CA ARG A 163 -8.32 27.00 0.77
C ARG A 163 -7.17 26.05 0.44
N GLY A 164 -6.98 25.70 -0.84
CA GLY A 164 -5.88 24.86 -1.29
C GLY A 164 -6.23 23.91 -2.44
N VAL A 165 -5.53 22.78 -2.46
CA VAL A 165 -5.70 21.72 -3.45
C VAL A 165 -6.07 20.42 -2.76
N SER A 166 -7.11 19.76 -3.27
CA SER A 166 -7.46 18.38 -2.90
C SER A 166 -7.61 17.54 -4.15
N ILE A 167 -7.33 16.25 -4.01
CA ILE A 167 -7.61 15.22 -5.01
C ILE A 167 -8.84 14.47 -4.55
N ILE A 168 -9.80 14.21 -5.43
CA ILE A 168 -10.93 13.35 -5.13
C ILE A 168 -10.89 12.10 -6.00
N LYS A 169 -10.97 10.95 -5.36
CA LYS A 169 -11.18 9.64 -5.99
C LYS A 169 -12.68 9.37 -5.97
N VAL A 170 -13.30 9.34 -7.15
CA VAL A 170 -14.75 9.21 -7.33
C VAL A 170 -15.07 7.81 -7.83
N ILE A 171 -15.83 7.05 -7.05
CA ILE A 171 -16.19 5.67 -7.33
C ILE A 171 -17.71 5.59 -7.44
N ARG A 172 -18.24 5.09 -8.57
CA ARG A 172 -19.68 5.00 -8.76
C ARG A 172 -20.25 3.82 -7.96
N LEU A 173 -21.26 4.11 -7.15
CA LEU A 173 -22.01 3.09 -6.41
C LEU A 173 -23.14 2.52 -7.26
N ALA A 174 -23.73 1.42 -6.80
CA ALA A 174 -24.87 0.75 -7.43
C ALA A 174 -26.11 1.66 -7.46
N SER A 175 -26.16 2.53 -8.46
CA SER A 175 -27.14 3.59 -8.62
C SER A 175 -27.51 3.80 -10.09
N PRO A 176 -28.72 4.30 -10.40
CA PRO A 176 -29.19 4.40 -11.77
C PRO A 176 -28.48 5.53 -12.53
N ILE A 177 -28.27 5.29 -13.83
CA ILE A 177 -27.81 6.29 -14.80
C ILE A 177 -28.70 6.23 -16.04
N ARG A 178 -28.75 7.32 -16.82
CA ARG A 178 -29.44 7.32 -18.11
C ARG A 178 -28.84 6.23 -19.02
N PRO A 179 -29.66 5.48 -19.77
CA PRO A 179 -29.15 4.47 -20.69
C PRO A 179 -28.30 5.08 -21.79
N GLN A 180 -27.36 4.29 -22.32
CA GLN A 180 -26.57 4.68 -23.48
C GLN A 180 -27.46 4.98 -24.70
N THR A 181 -27.11 6.02 -25.45
CA THR A 181 -27.70 6.33 -26.74
C THR A 181 -27.29 5.32 -27.81
N ALA A 182 -28.04 5.22 -28.91
CA ALA A 182 -27.68 4.36 -30.04
C ALA A 182 -26.31 4.72 -30.67
N THR A 183 -25.89 5.99 -30.58
CA THR A 183 -24.56 6.42 -31.04
C THR A 183 -23.45 5.95 -30.10
N GLN A 184 -23.67 6.01 -28.78
CA GLN A 184 -22.70 5.52 -27.80
C GLN A 184 -22.50 4.00 -27.90
N ARG A 185 -23.59 3.24 -28.06
CA ARG A 185 -23.52 1.78 -28.28
C ARG A 185 -22.73 1.43 -29.55
N ARG A 186 -23.00 2.15 -30.65
CA ARG A 186 -22.26 1.96 -31.92
C ARG A 186 -20.78 2.36 -31.82
N ALA A 187 -20.45 3.27 -30.92
CA ALA A 187 -19.08 3.69 -30.66
C ALA A 187 -18.32 2.73 -29.73
N GLY A 188 -18.95 1.63 -29.28
CA GLY A 188 -18.32 0.66 -28.38
C GLY A 188 -18.10 1.20 -26.97
N LEU A 189 -18.92 2.17 -26.52
CA LEU A 189 -18.87 2.64 -25.13
C LEU A 189 -19.21 1.46 -24.21
N VAL A 190 -18.28 1.11 -23.34
CA VAL A 190 -18.53 0.20 -22.22
C VAL A 190 -18.74 1.09 -21.00
N ASP A 191 -19.74 0.80 -20.18
CA ASP A 191 -19.89 1.47 -18.89
C ASP A 191 -19.14 0.65 -17.85
N GLU A 192 -18.46 1.32 -16.92
CA GLU A 192 -17.83 0.66 -15.78
C GLU A 192 -18.89 -0.05 -14.92
N GLU A 193 -18.51 -1.09 -14.20
CA GLU A 193 -19.44 -1.72 -13.27
C GLU A 193 -19.47 -0.92 -11.96
N PRO A 194 -20.65 -0.67 -11.37
CA PRO A 194 -20.71 -0.02 -10.07
C PRO A 194 -20.12 -0.92 -8.99
N HIS A 195 -19.54 -0.31 -7.96
CA HIS A 195 -18.95 -1.03 -6.82
C HIS A 195 -19.82 -0.90 -5.57
N SER A 196 -19.80 -1.92 -4.72
CA SER A 196 -20.38 -1.84 -3.38
C SER A 196 -19.40 -1.18 -2.41
N GLU A 197 -19.89 -0.65 -1.29
CA GLU A 197 -19.01 -0.16 -0.22
C GLU A 197 -18.14 -1.29 0.35
N ASP A 198 -18.65 -2.52 0.38
CA ASP A 198 -17.91 -3.69 0.84
C ASP A 198 -16.72 -4.05 -0.06
N ASP A 199 -16.86 -3.89 -1.38
CA ASP A 199 -15.74 -4.09 -2.33
C ASP A 199 -14.57 -3.13 -2.05
N LEU A 200 -14.87 -1.98 -1.46
CA LEU A 200 -13.92 -0.88 -1.22
C LEU A 200 -13.42 -0.84 0.22
N ARG A 201 -14.11 -1.54 1.14
CA ARG A 201 -13.82 -1.52 2.58
C ARG A 201 -12.34 -1.77 2.86
N GLY A 202 -11.74 -2.74 2.17
CA GLY A 202 -10.34 -3.06 2.35
C GLY A 202 -9.38 -1.94 1.99
N GLU A 203 -9.54 -1.32 0.81
CA GLU A 203 -8.72 -0.19 0.39
C GLU A 203 -8.90 1.02 1.33
N LEU A 204 -10.14 1.29 1.74
CA LEU A 204 -10.46 2.43 2.61
C LEU A 204 -9.84 2.26 4.00
N SER A 205 -9.95 1.08 4.62
CA SER A 205 -9.32 0.78 5.91
C SER A 205 -7.80 0.95 5.84
N ILE A 206 -7.16 0.41 4.79
CA ILE A 206 -5.72 0.56 4.60
C ILE A 206 -5.34 2.04 4.40
N SER A 207 -6.14 2.79 3.63
CA SER A 207 -5.92 4.23 3.41
C SER A 207 -5.95 5.02 4.71
N GLU A 208 -6.90 4.71 5.59
CA GLU A 208 -7.05 5.35 6.90
C GLU A 208 -5.87 5.03 7.83
N TRP A 209 -5.42 3.77 7.87
CA TRP A 209 -4.28 3.35 8.71
C TRP A 209 -2.94 3.94 8.24
N LEU A 210 -2.77 4.14 6.94
CA LEU A 210 -1.55 4.73 6.37
C LEU A 210 -1.54 6.27 6.40
N ALA A 211 -2.70 6.90 6.69
CA ALA A 211 -2.91 8.34 6.53
C ALA A 211 -1.87 9.17 7.27
N ASP A 212 -1.42 8.72 8.45
CA ASP A 212 -0.47 9.43 9.31
C ASP A 212 1.00 9.02 9.10
N ILE A 213 1.28 8.05 8.22
CA ILE A 213 2.65 7.58 7.95
C ILE A 213 3.29 8.43 6.84
N PRO A 214 4.39 9.17 7.08
CA PRO A 214 5.01 10.00 6.05
C PRO A 214 5.47 9.19 4.84
N GLY A 215 5.21 9.72 3.64
CA GLY A 215 5.45 9.04 2.37
C GLY A 215 4.22 8.37 1.78
N PHE A 216 3.10 8.29 2.50
CA PHE A 216 1.80 7.87 1.97
C PHE A 216 0.87 9.06 1.69
N VAL A 217 -0.14 8.88 0.85
CA VAL A 217 -1.13 9.92 0.57
C VAL A 217 -1.89 10.31 1.84
N VAL A 218 -2.10 11.62 2.00
CA VAL A 218 -2.92 12.14 3.10
C VAL A 218 -4.38 11.81 2.80
N TYR A 219 -5.00 11.02 3.66
CA TYR A 219 -6.45 10.78 3.65
C TYR A 219 -7.14 11.86 4.48
N LYS A 220 -8.05 12.63 3.85
CA LYS A 220 -8.75 13.72 4.53
C LYS A 220 -10.11 13.24 5.08
N GLU A 221 -10.97 12.77 4.18
CA GLU A 221 -12.32 12.32 4.51
C GLU A 221 -12.92 11.50 3.36
N ARG A 222 -14.04 10.81 3.63
CA ARG A 222 -14.90 10.21 2.61
C ARG A 222 -16.36 10.59 2.83
N TYR A 223 -17.13 10.69 1.75
CA TYR A 223 -18.54 11.03 1.78
C TYR A 223 -19.27 10.51 0.54
N ILE A 224 -20.60 10.47 0.62
CA ILE A 224 -21.44 10.12 -0.52
C ILE A 224 -21.75 11.39 -1.30
N VAL A 225 -21.57 11.36 -2.62
CA VAL A 225 -22.04 12.41 -3.52
C VAL A 225 -23.23 11.88 -4.30
N ARG A 226 -24.36 12.59 -4.21
CA ARG A 226 -25.59 12.22 -4.91
C ARG A 226 -26.08 13.34 -5.81
N GLY A 227 -26.41 12.99 -7.04
CA GLY A 227 -27.18 13.82 -7.95
C GLY A 227 -26.54 14.07 -9.31
N LYS A 228 -27.17 14.98 -10.06
CA LYS A 228 -26.75 15.32 -11.42
C LYS A 228 -25.39 16.00 -11.43
N ALA A 229 -24.61 15.73 -12.47
CA ALA A 229 -23.35 16.39 -12.70
C ALA A 229 -23.54 17.88 -13.06
N PRO A 230 -22.78 18.81 -12.45
CA PRO A 230 -22.72 20.18 -12.89
C PRO A 230 -22.00 20.28 -14.24
N LYS A 231 -22.21 21.39 -14.94
CA LYS A 231 -21.63 21.63 -16.27
C LYS A 231 -20.10 21.49 -16.28
N VAL A 232 -19.44 21.93 -15.21
CA VAL A 232 -17.98 21.88 -15.07
C VAL A 232 -17.43 20.45 -15.06
N LEU A 233 -18.14 19.50 -14.43
CA LEU A 233 -17.75 18.08 -14.41
C LEU A 233 -17.81 17.47 -15.81
N LEU A 234 -18.87 17.79 -16.57
CA LEU A 234 -19.00 17.38 -17.96
C LEU A 234 -17.90 17.98 -18.85
N GLU A 235 -17.60 19.26 -18.69
CA GLU A 235 -16.56 19.94 -19.47
C GLU A 235 -15.18 19.34 -19.22
N THR A 236 -14.83 19.05 -17.96
CA THR A 236 -13.54 18.42 -17.67
C THR A 236 -13.47 16.98 -18.14
N HIS A 237 -14.57 16.21 -18.07
CA HIS A 237 -14.63 14.85 -18.65
C HIS A 237 -14.35 14.86 -20.15
N GLN A 238 -14.99 15.77 -20.88
CA GLN A 238 -14.78 15.93 -22.32
C GLN A 238 -13.37 16.44 -22.66
N ALA A 239 -12.80 17.31 -21.84
CA ALA A 239 -11.43 17.78 -22.01
C ALA A 239 -10.43 16.64 -21.84
N PHE A 240 -10.57 15.84 -20.77
CA PHE A 240 -9.76 14.66 -20.52
C PHE A 240 -9.87 13.65 -21.66
N HIS A 241 -11.08 13.27 -22.07
CA HIS A 241 -11.30 12.30 -23.14
C HIS A 241 -10.68 12.74 -24.47
N ARG A 242 -10.83 14.02 -24.83
CA ARG A 242 -10.19 14.57 -26.04
C ARG A 242 -8.66 14.52 -25.95
N ARG A 243 -8.06 14.75 -24.78
CA ARG A 243 -6.60 14.62 -24.60
C ARG A 243 -6.17 13.16 -24.71
N ALA A 244 -6.88 12.27 -24.04
CA ALA A 244 -6.63 10.83 -24.05
C ALA A 244 -6.69 10.25 -25.47
N LYS A 245 -7.75 10.53 -26.23
CA LYS A 245 -7.89 10.09 -27.63
C LYS A 245 -6.85 10.66 -28.59
N ARG A 246 -6.26 11.82 -28.28
CA ARG A 246 -5.14 12.34 -29.11
C ARG A 246 -3.85 11.56 -28.86
N LYS A 247 -3.64 11.05 -27.64
CA LYS A 247 -2.49 10.21 -27.30
C LYS A 247 -2.69 8.78 -27.81
N ASP A 248 -3.90 8.25 -27.65
CA ASP A 248 -4.28 6.91 -28.07
C ASP A 248 -5.66 6.94 -28.76
N PRO A 249 -5.70 6.97 -30.11
CA PRO A 249 -6.95 7.02 -30.88
C PRO A 249 -7.90 5.84 -30.63
N ASP A 250 -7.37 4.68 -30.27
CA ASP A 250 -8.11 3.44 -30.07
C ASP A 250 -8.54 3.22 -28.61
N ARG A 251 -8.16 4.14 -27.71
CA ARG A 251 -8.55 4.09 -26.29
C ARG A 251 -10.06 3.98 -26.13
N LEU A 252 -10.48 2.89 -25.48
CA LEU A 252 -11.85 2.69 -25.05
C LEU A 252 -12.22 3.64 -23.93
N GLN A 253 -13.49 4.03 -23.90
CA GLN A 253 -14.07 4.78 -22.80
C GLN A 253 -14.85 3.80 -21.93
N PHE A 254 -14.51 3.74 -20.65
CA PHE A 254 -15.19 2.91 -19.65
C PHE A 254 -16.12 3.74 -18.77
N TYR A 255 -15.74 4.97 -18.44
CA TYR A 255 -16.55 5.78 -17.52
C TYR A 255 -17.72 6.49 -18.23
N PRO A 256 -18.95 6.39 -17.69
CA PRO A 256 -20.13 7.01 -18.24
C PRO A 256 -19.99 8.53 -18.19
N SER A 257 -20.35 9.19 -19.30
CA SER A 257 -20.36 10.66 -19.36
C SER A 257 -21.19 11.26 -18.22
N PRO A 258 -20.70 12.27 -17.50
CA PRO A 258 -21.44 12.94 -16.41
C PRO A 258 -22.83 13.46 -16.83
N SER A 259 -23.04 13.73 -18.11
CA SER A 259 -24.36 14.07 -18.68
C SER A 259 -25.44 12.98 -18.52
N ARG A 260 -25.06 11.77 -18.11
CA ARG A 260 -25.94 10.63 -17.89
C ARG A 260 -26.35 10.46 -16.42
N TYR A 261 -25.76 11.22 -15.50
CA TYR A 261 -26.10 11.14 -14.08
C TYR A 261 -27.50 11.70 -13.85
N LEU A 262 -28.23 11.06 -12.94
CA LEU A 262 -29.59 11.35 -12.50
C LEU A 262 -29.55 11.96 -11.08
N ASP A 263 -30.71 12.35 -10.56
CA ASP A 263 -30.80 12.94 -9.21
C ASP A 263 -30.47 11.94 -8.09
N ASP A 264 -30.55 10.65 -8.39
CA ASP A 264 -30.31 9.49 -7.54
C ASP A 264 -29.05 8.71 -7.92
N THR A 265 -28.22 9.22 -8.85
CA THR A 265 -26.90 8.63 -9.08
C THR A 265 -25.99 8.95 -7.90
N GLU A 266 -25.36 7.93 -7.33
CA GLU A 266 -24.54 8.00 -6.13
C GLU A 266 -23.09 7.58 -6.40
N PHE A 267 -22.18 8.27 -5.72
CA PHE A 267 -20.75 8.06 -5.78
C PHE A 267 -20.19 8.04 -4.36
N LEU A 268 -19.29 7.11 -4.06
CA LEU A 268 -18.38 7.25 -2.94
C LEU A 268 -17.23 8.15 -3.38
N VAL A 269 -16.98 9.21 -2.62
CA VAL A 269 -15.88 10.14 -2.89
C VAL A 269 -14.92 10.12 -1.72
N VAL A 270 -13.66 9.84 -2.02
CA VAL A 270 -12.54 9.91 -1.07
C VAL A 270 -11.72 11.15 -1.38
N GLU A 271 -11.62 12.05 -0.41
CA GLU A 271 -10.79 13.26 -0.49
C GLU A 271 -9.38 12.98 0.03
N LEU A 272 -8.39 13.28 -0.81
CA LEU A 272 -6.98 13.02 -0.62
C LEU A 272 -6.17 14.32 -0.78
N GLY A 273 -4.97 14.35 -0.19
CA GLY A 273 -3.98 15.41 -0.43
C GLY A 273 -3.40 15.37 -1.85
N ASP A 274 -2.86 16.50 -2.31
CA ASP A 274 -2.13 16.55 -3.59
C ASP A 274 -0.77 15.84 -3.49
N ALA A 275 -0.67 14.70 -4.16
CA ALA A 275 0.50 13.84 -4.17
C ALA A 275 1.63 14.34 -5.08
N GLY A 276 1.37 15.30 -5.96
CA GLY A 276 2.35 15.81 -6.93
C GLY A 276 2.23 15.15 -8.31
N THR A 277 3.36 14.79 -8.91
CA THR A 277 3.44 14.23 -10.27
C THR A 277 3.82 12.76 -10.22
N ALA A 278 3.10 11.87 -10.92
CA ALA A 278 3.47 10.45 -11.02
C ALA A 278 4.90 10.29 -11.54
N LEU A 279 5.62 9.27 -11.06
CA LEU A 279 7.02 9.03 -11.41
C LEU A 279 7.19 8.81 -12.93
N GLU A 280 6.19 8.22 -13.59
CA GLU A 280 6.16 8.04 -15.04
C GLU A 280 6.19 9.34 -15.85
N ASP A 281 5.67 10.42 -15.27
CA ASP A 281 5.62 11.75 -15.87
C ASP A 281 6.73 12.68 -15.31
N PHE A 282 7.58 12.19 -14.38
CA PHE A 282 8.62 12.97 -13.74
C PHE A 282 9.98 12.84 -14.46
N ASP A 283 10.65 13.98 -14.70
CA ASP A 283 11.93 13.99 -15.40
C ASP A 283 13.13 13.77 -14.44
N LEU A 284 13.77 12.61 -14.55
CA LEU A 284 14.92 12.20 -13.74
C LEU A 284 16.23 12.67 -14.37
N GLN A 285 16.83 13.74 -13.83
CA GLN A 285 18.02 14.39 -14.40
C GLN A 285 19.23 14.41 -13.44
N GLU A 286 19.03 14.36 -12.13
CA GLU A 286 20.10 14.47 -11.13
C GLU A 286 20.21 13.18 -10.32
N THR A 287 21.42 12.70 -10.05
CA THR A 287 21.60 11.45 -9.27
C THR A 287 21.10 11.55 -7.83
N ALA A 288 21.05 12.75 -7.25
CA ALA A 288 20.42 13.00 -5.95
C ALA A 288 18.93 12.60 -5.94
N GLN A 289 18.22 12.74 -7.08
CA GLN A 289 16.82 12.32 -7.20
C GLN A 289 16.70 10.80 -7.10
N LEU A 290 17.63 10.04 -7.69
CA LEU A 290 17.60 8.58 -7.62
C LEU A 290 17.76 8.09 -6.18
N TRP A 291 18.67 8.72 -5.42
CA TRP A 291 18.86 8.43 -4.01
C TRP A 291 17.62 8.77 -3.18
N ASP A 292 17.12 9.99 -3.29
CA ASP A 292 16.01 10.46 -2.45
C ASP A 292 14.72 9.72 -2.75
N ILE A 293 14.40 9.47 -4.03
CA ILE A 293 13.20 8.74 -4.40
C ILE A 293 13.27 7.31 -3.87
N PHE A 294 14.37 6.59 -4.13
CA PHE A 294 14.49 5.20 -3.68
C PHE A 294 14.49 5.08 -2.14
N LEU A 295 15.24 5.94 -1.45
CA LEU A 295 15.38 5.86 0.00
C LEU A 295 14.12 6.36 0.72
N HIS A 296 13.45 7.42 0.25
CA HIS A 296 12.17 7.80 0.82
C HIS A 296 11.13 6.67 0.67
N THR A 297 11.05 6.04 -0.51
CA THR A 297 10.12 4.92 -0.73
C THR A 297 10.43 3.75 0.21
N ALA A 298 11.71 3.38 0.36
CA ALA A 298 12.10 2.31 1.28
C ALA A 298 11.78 2.65 2.75
N ILE A 299 12.00 3.91 3.18
CA ILE A 299 11.68 4.38 4.53
C ILE A 299 10.16 4.35 4.78
N ALA A 300 9.36 4.83 3.83
CA ALA A 300 7.90 4.82 3.94
C ALA A 300 7.37 3.38 4.09
N LEU A 301 7.80 2.46 3.21
CA LEU A 301 7.42 1.06 3.30
C LEU A 301 7.89 0.42 4.61
N ALA A 302 9.11 0.69 5.06
CA ALA A 302 9.63 0.16 6.33
C ALA A 302 8.79 0.61 7.54
N ARG A 303 8.35 1.88 7.57
CA ARG A 303 7.45 2.40 8.62
C ARG A 303 6.08 1.70 8.58
N ALA A 304 5.51 1.50 7.40
CA ALA A 304 4.23 0.82 7.25
C ALA A 304 4.31 -0.69 7.55
N GLU A 305 5.41 -1.35 7.22
CA GLU A 305 5.70 -2.74 7.62
C GLU A 305 5.70 -2.89 9.14
N ASP A 306 6.31 -1.94 9.86
CA ASP A 306 6.41 -1.98 11.32
C ASP A 306 5.08 -1.64 12.02
N LEU A 307 4.37 -0.62 11.52
CA LEU A 307 3.14 -0.13 12.17
C LEU A 307 1.91 -0.99 11.89
N VAL A 308 1.74 -1.46 10.65
CA VAL A 308 0.49 -2.12 10.20
C VAL A 308 0.76 -3.35 9.34
N ARG A 309 2.00 -3.88 9.36
CA ARG A 309 2.39 -5.10 8.62
C ARG A 309 2.00 -5.01 7.14
N PHE A 310 2.30 -3.85 6.57
CA PHE A 310 1.88 -3.43 5.24
C PHE A 310 2.64 -4.14 4.13
N GLU A 311 1.92 -4.52 3.08
CA GLU A 311 2.44 -4.88 1.77
C GLU A 311 1.70 -4.09 0.69
N HIS A 312 2.42 -3.33 -0.13
CA HIS A 312 1.77 -2.53 -1.18
C HIS A 312 1.17 -3.38 -2.29
N ARG A 313 1.94 -4.37 -2.75
CA ARG A 313 1.62 -5.34 -3.82
C ARG A 313 1.37 -4.76 -5.21
N ASP A 314 1.27 -3.44 -5.37
CA ASP A 314 1.18 -2.78 -6.69
C ASP A 314 1.99 -1.48 -6.88
N LEU A 315 3.23 -1.42 -6.38
CA LEU A 315 4.01 -0.17 -6.36
C LEU A 315 4.77 0.06 -7.68
N HIS A 316 4.05 0.24 -8.78
CA HIS A 316 4.62 0.66 -10.05
C HIS A 316 4.78 2.20 -10.11
N GLU A 317 5.42 2.72 -11.14
CA GLU A 317 5.75 4.14 -11.35
C GLU A 317 4.52 5.07 -11.41
N GLY A 318 3.34 4.53 -11.69
CA GLY A 318 2.06 5.27 -11.64
C GLY A 318 1.56 5.49 -10.21
N ASN A 319 1.93 4.60 -9.28
CA ASN A 319 1.51 4.60 -7.88
C ASN A 319 2.56 5.26 -6.95
N LEU A 320 3.54 5.95 -7.53
CA LEU A 320 4.53 6.73 -6.80
C LEU A 320 4.59 8.15 -7.35
N CYS A 321 4.11 9.12 -6.58
CA CYS A 321 4.18 10.53 -6.96
C CYS A 321 5.37 11.25 -6.32
N ILE A 322 5.88 12.24 -7.04
CA ILE A 322 7.02 13.06 -6.70
C ILE A 322 6.58 14.51 -6.60
N ARG A 323 6.97 15.17 -5.51
CA ARG A 323 6.75 16.61 -5.29
C ARG A 323 8.04 17.27 -4.88
N ARG A 324 8.31 18.46 -5.43
CA ARG A 324 9.42 19.30 -4.98
C ARG A 324 8.97 20.14 -3.79
N SER A 325 9.53 19.89 -2.61
CA SER A 325 9.21 20.66 -1.40
C SER A 325 10.31 21.67 -1.04
N LYS A 326 11.56 21.36 -1.40
CA LYS A 326 12.73 22.20 -1.12
C LYS A 326 13.58 22.39 -2.38
N THR A 327 14.45 23.38 -2.34
CA THR A 327 15.49 23.55 -3.36
C THR A 327 16.51 22.42 -3.24
N SER A 328 16.94 21.87 -4.38
CA SER A 328 18.04 20.90 -4.43
C SER A 328 19.31 21.54 -3.85
N VAL A 329 20.03 20.81 -3.00
CA VAL A 329 21.27 21.23 -2.37
C VAL A 329 22.39 20.33 -2.87
N ALA A 330 23.41 20.92 -3.48
CA ALA A 330 24.57 20.15 -3.91
C ALA A 330 25.26 19.53 -2.69
N LYS A 331 25.59 18.24 -2.78
CA LYS A 331 26.42 17.58 -1.78
C LYS A 331 27.84 18.15 -1.83
N THR A 332 28.25 18.87 -0.78
CA THR A 332 29.57 19.51 -0.70
C THR A 332 30.54 18.82 0.27
N ASP A 333 30.06 17.89 1.07
CA ASP A 333 30.86 17.16 2.05
C ASP A 333 31.41 15.83 1.49
N ASP A 334 32.41 15.26 2.18
CA ASP A 334 32.96 13.94 1.89
C ASP A 334 32.23 12.81 2.66
N SER A 335 31.09 13.11 3.29
CA SER A 335 30.34 12.10 4.06
C SER A 335 29.80 10.99 3.14
N PRO A 336 29.60 9.77 3.66
CA PRO A 336 28.97 8.71 2.88
C PRO A 336 27.48 8.96 2.61
N CYS A 337 26.84 9.93 3.28
CA CYS A 337 25.42 10.24 3.16
C CYS A 337 25.06 10.55 1.71
N GLN A 338 23.92 10.07 1.25
CA GLN A 338 23.43 10.30 -0.12
C GLN A 338 22.00 10.84 -0.14
N PHE A 339 21.39 11.01 1.02
CA PHE A 339 19.96 11.27 1.18
C PHE A 339 19.68 12.69 1.68
N GLY A 340 18.64 13.30 1.12
CA GLY A 340 18.15 14.63 1.46
C GLY A 340 18.72 15.77 0.61
N TYR A 341 19.32 15.46 -0.55
CA TYR A 341 19.99 16.46 -1.39
C TYR A 341 19.14 16.98 -2.55
N SER A 342 18.11 16.23 -3.00
CA SER A 342 17.31 16.61 -4.18
C SER A 342 16.19 17.62 -3.88
N GLY A 343 15.79 17.73 -2.61
CA GLY A 343 14.63 18.52 -2.18
C GLY A 343 13.28 17.94 -2.64
N LEU A 344 13.24 16.65 -2.98
CA LEU A 344 12.04 15.92 -3.37
C LEU A 344 11.41 15.19 -2.18
N GLU A 345 10.10 15.11 -2.19
CA GLU A 345 9.28 14.23 -1.37
C GLU A 345 8.57 13.22 -2.28
N ILE A 346 8.28 12.04 -1.74
CA ILE A 346 7.49 11.01 -2.41
C ILE A 346 6.12 10.86 -1.76
N THR A 347 5.17 10.34 -2.52
CA THR A 347 3.85 9.96 -2.02
C THR A 347 3.43 8.67 -2.71
N ILE A 348 3.28 7.61 -1.93
CA ILE A 348 2.79 6.29 -2.34
C ILE A 348 1.26 6.33 -2.41
N LEU A 349 0.70 5.79 -3.50
CA LEU A 349 -0.73 5.80 -3.85
C LEU A 349 -1.25 4.39 -4.12
N ASP A 350 -2.59 4.28 -4.13
CA ASP A 350 -3.36 3.13 -4.59
C ASP A 350 -3.10 1.83 -3.83
N TYR A 351 -4.02 1.53 -2.91
CA TYR A 351 -3.93 0.37 -2.02
C TYR A 351 -4.92 -0.73 -2.40
N GLY A 352 -5.47 -0.69 -3.63
CA GLY A 352 -6.58 -1.55 -4.05
C GLY A 352 -6.28 -3.06 -3.95
N ILE A 353 -5.01 -3.45 -4.07
CA ILE A 353 -4.57 -4.85 -3.88
C ILE A 353 -3.59 -5.05 -2.73
N SER A 354 -3.45 -4.05 -1.85
CA SER A 354 -2.54 -4.10 -0.71
C SER A 354 -3.02 -5.05 0.37
N ARG A 355 -2.16 -5.23 1.38
CA ARG A 355 -2.45 -5.96 2.60
C ARG A 355 -1.94 -5.21 3.82
N ALA A 356 -2.72 -5.18 4.89
CA ALA A 356 -2.31 -4.65 6.19
C ALA A 356 -3.08 -5.33 7.34
N GLU A 357 -2.66 -5.09 8.57
CA GLU A 357 -3.36 -5.48 9.80
C GLU A 357 -3.78 -4.22 10.57
N ASP A 358 -4.92 -4.30 11.24
CA ASP A 358 -5.40 -3.23 12.12
C ASP A 358 -4.36 -2.96 13.24
N PRO A 359 -3.85 -1.72 13.38
CA PRO A 359 -2.91 -1.38 14.45
C PRO A 359 -3.53 -1.43 15.86
N GLU A 360 -4.87 -1.34 15.98
CA GLU A 360 -5.59 -1.31 17.25
C GLU A 360 -6.70 -2.38 17.31
N PRO A 361 -6.36 -3.68 17.28
CA PRO A 361 -7.37 -4.72 17.40
C PRO A 361 -8.11 -4.63 18.73
N ALA A 362 -9.38 -5.05 18.74
CA ALA A 362 -10.19 -5.08 19.95
C ALA A 362 -9.49 -5.90 21.06
N ALA A 363 -9.66 -5.47 22.31
CA ALA A 363 -8.94 -6.06 23.43
C ALA A 363 -9.23 -7.57 23.57
N GLY A 364 -8.21 -8.39 23.31
CA GLY A 364 -8.32 -9.86 23.37
C GLY A 364 -8.59 -10.53 22.03
N GLU A 365 -8.65 -9.78 20.92
CA GLU A 365 -8.79 -10.30 19.56
C GLU A 365 -7.45 -10.27 18.81
N GLU A 366 -7.28 -11.20 17.88
CA GLU A 366 -6.15 -11.18 16.95
C GLU A 366 -6.42 -10.16 15.85
N ALA A 367 -5.38 -9.45 15.40
CA ALA A 367 -5.52 -8.51 14.30
C ALA A 367 -5.94 -9.25 13.03
N VAL A 368 -7.12 -8.91 12.51
CA VAL A 368 -7.64 -9.49 11.27
C VAL A 368 -6.97 -8.79 10.09
N PRO A 369 -6.25 -9.52 9.21
CA PRO A 369 -5.64 -8.91 8.04
C PRO A 369 -6.71 -8.46 7.04
N VAL A 370 -6.55 -7.26 6.53
CA VAL A 370 -7.25 -6.79 5.34
C VAL A 370 -6.36 -7.07 4.15
N ALA A 371 -6.83 -7.85 3.18
CA ALA A 371 -6.11 -8.14 1.96
C ALA A 371 -7.07 -8.41 0.80
N TYR A 372 -6.70 -7.93 -0.39
CA TYR A 372 -7.38 -8.35 -1.61
C TYR A 372 -6.92 -9.76 -2.02
N ASP A 373 -7.86 -10.67 -2.25
CA ASP A 373 -7.55 -12.03 -2.73
C ASP A 373 -7.20 -12.01 -4.22
N LEU A 374 -5.90 -11.98 -4.51
CA LEU A 374 -5.39 -12.01 -5.89
C LEU A 374 -5.61 -13.34 -6.60
N GLU A 375 -5.99 -14.43 -5.91
CA GLU A 375 -6.37 -15.69 -6.59
C GLU A 375 -7.70 -15.57 -7.35
N LYS A 376 -8.47 -14.48 -7.13
CA LYS A 376 -9.70 -14.20 -7.89
C LYS A 376 -9.44 -13.86 -9.36
N ASP A 377 -8.27 -13.32 -9.69
CA ASP A 377 -7.91 -12.97 -11.06
C ASP A 377 -6.49 -13.43 -11.42
N LEU A 378 -6.40 -14.64 -11.99
CA LEU A 378 -5.13 -15.19 -12.45
C LEU A 378 -4.58 -14.48 -13.70
N SER A 379 -5.36 -13.63 -14.36
CA SER A 379 -4.87 -12.84 -15.50
C SER A 379 -3.72 -11.92 -15.08
N LEU A 380 -3.73 -11.44 -13.84
CA LEU A 380 -2.66 -10.64 -13.26
C LEU A 380 -1.29 -11.33 -13.33
N PHE A 381 -1.25 -12.66 -13.12
CA PHE A 381 -0.03 -13.45 -13.13
C PHE A 381 0.33 -13.99 -14.52
N THR A 382 -0.67 -14.26 -15.37
CA THR A 382 -0.44 -14.81 -16.71
C THR A 382 -0.16 -13.72 -17.75
N SER A 383 -0.49 -12.46 -17.47
CA SER A 383 -0.29 -11.36 -18.40
C SER A 383 1.18 -10.98 -18.60
N THR A 384 1.53 -10.51 -19.79
CA THR A 384 2.90 -10.11 -20.18
C THR A 384 2.95 -8.73 -20.83
N HIS A 385 1.86 -7.97 -20.75
CA HIS A 385 1.71 -6.70 -21.47
C HIS A 385 2.59 -5.56 -20.93
N ALA A 386 3.00 -5.63 -19.66
CA ALA A 386 3.78 -4.60 -18.98
C ALA A 386 4.90 -5.20 -18.12
N ALA A 387 5.93 -4.39 -17.82
CA ALA A 387 7.05 -4.80 -16.98
C ALA A 387 6.59 -5.19 -15.56
N GLN A 388 5.61 -4.48 -15.00
CA GLN A 388 5.05 -4.76 -13.68
C GLN A 388 4.41 -6.15 -13.56
N CYS A 389 3.92 -6.74 -14.67
CA CYS A 389 3.33 -8.08 -14.65
C CYS A 389 4.29 -9.15 -14.13
N ARG A 390 5.59 -8.91 -14.32
CA ARG A 390 6.65 -9.75 -13.80
C ARG A 390 6.69 -9.75 -12.26
N VAL A 391 6.46 -8.60 -11.63
CA VAL A 391 6.48 -8.48 -10.16
C VAL A 391 5.34 -9.26 -9.53
N TYR A 392 4.13 -9.21 -10.12
CA TYR A 392 3.01 -10.05 -9.64
C TYR A 392 3.35 -11.55 -9.69
N ARG A 393 4.01 -12.02 -10.76
CA ARG A 393 4.50 -13.40 -10.84
C ARG A 393 5.57 -13.71 -9.82
N GLU A 394 6.50 -12.80 -9.59
CA GLU A 394 7.54 -12.96 -8.57
C GLU A 394 6.94 -13.11 -7.18
N MET A 395 5.94 -12.28 -6.83
CA MET A 395 5.19 -12.40 -5.58
C MET A 395 4.51 -13.77 -5.47
N ARG A 396 3.72 -14.17 -6.47
CA ARG A 396 3.01 -15.46 -6.43
C ARG A 396 3.96 -16.66 -6.44
N SER A 397 5.06 -16.58 -7.18
CA SER A 397 6.08 -17.63 -7.21
C SER A 397 6.77 -17.80 -5.86
N PHE A 398 7.01 -16.69 -5.15
CA PHE A 398 7.56 -16.73 -3.80
C PHE A 398 6.64 -17.48 -2.84
N LEU A 399 5.33 -17.24 -2.90
CA LEU A 399 4.32 -17.99 -2.13
C LEU A 399 4.31 -19.47 -2.53
N LEU A 400 4.37 -19.79 -3.83
CA LEU A 400 4.39 -21.17 -4.32
C LEU A 400 5.65 -21.96 -3.91
N ARG A 401 6.82 -21.31 -3.88
CA ARG A 401 8.11 -22.00 -3.79
C ARG A 401 8.88 -21.77 -2.49
N GLY A 402 8.57 -20.71 -1.76
CA GLY A 402 9.35 -20.27 -0.61
C GLY A 402 10.76 -19.78 -0.99
N ASP A 403 11.02 -19.55 -2.27
CA ASP A 403 12.26 -18.99 -2.80
C ASP A 403 11.99 -17.88 -3.82
N ARG A 404 13.02 -17.13 -4.19
CA ARG A 404 12.90 -16.00 -5.14
C ARG A 404 12.94 -16.41 -6.61
N CYS A 405 12.95 -17.72 -6.92
CA CYS A 405 12.95 -18.17 -8.31
C CYS A 405 11.53 -18.06 -8.87
N HIS A 406 11.31 -17.05 -9.71
CA HIS A 406 10.00 -16.87 -10.32
C HIS A 406 9.71 -17.90 -11.40
N LEU A 407 8.42 -18.21 -11.53
CA LEU A 407 7.87 -19.12 -12.52
C LEU A 407 7.50 -18.35 -13.80
N PRO A 408 7.40 -19.06 -14.95
CA PRO A 408 6.90 -18.46 -16.18
C PRO A 408 5.36 -18.28 -16.10
N PRO A 409 4.76 -17.42 -16.94
CA PRO A 409 3.31 -17.14 -16.91
C PRO A 409 2.42 -18.38 -16.96
N GLU A 410 2.80 -19.39 -17.75
CA GLU A 410 2.01 -20.61 -17.95
C GLU A 410 1.92 -21.47 -16.69
N ALA A 411 2.81 -21.26 -15.72
CA ALA A 411 2.78 -21.97 -14.44
C ALA A 411 1.86 -21.31 -13.40
N HIS A 412 1.13 -20.26 -13.79
CA HIS A 412 0.22 -19.52 -12.91
C HIS A 412 -1.27 -19.71 -13.23
N ASP A 413 -1.62 -20.68 -14.08
CA ASP A 413 -3.00 -20.93 -14.54
C ASP A 413 -3.89 -21.70 -13.55
N THR A 414 -3.30 -22.25 -12.48
CA THR A 414 -4.01 -23.08 -11.50
C THR A 414 -4.43 -22.23 -10.30
N PRO A 415 -5.73 -22.05 -10.04
CA PRO A 415 -6.22 -21.28 -8.89
C PRO A 415 -5.98 -22.02 -7.59
N ARG A 416 -5.69 -21.29 -6.51
CA ARG A 416 -5.50 -21.83 -5.15
C ARG A 416 -4.48 -22.97 -5.12
N ALA A 417 -3.41 -22.82 -5.89
CA ALA A 417 -2.31 -23.76 -5.91
C ALA A 417 -1.66 -23.87 -4.53
N LEU A 418 -1.02 -25.02 -4.28
CA LEU A 418 -0.39 -25.29 -3.00
C LEU A 418 0.93 -24.52 -2.89
N ASP A 419 1.15 -23.89 -1.74
CA ASP A 419 2.40 -23.28 -1.34
C ASP A 419 3.48 -24.34 -1.06
N PHE A 420 4.68 -23.87 -0.70
CA PHE A 420 5.82 -24.74 -0.39
C PHE A 420 5.63 -25.61 0.87
N GLN A 421 4.58 -25.36 1.66
CA GLN A 421 4.19 -26.13 2.85
C GLN A 421 3.02 -27.08 2.57
N GLY A 422 2.52 -27.12 1.32
CA GLY A 422 1.42 -27.96 0.90
C GLY A 422 0.03 -27.42 1.30
N GLN A 423 -0.08 -26.14 1.65
CA GLN A 423 -1.35 -25.45 1.94
C GLN A 423 -1.79 -24.59 0.76
N PRO A 424 -3.10 -24.37 0.54
CA PRO A 424 -3.55 -23.41 -0.47
C PRO A 424 -2.95 -22.02 -0.20
N ILE A 425 -2.49 -21.34 -1.25
CA ILE A 425 -2.00 -19.96 -1.14
C ILE A 425 -3.08 -19.06 -0.53
N SER A 426 -2.65 -18.25 0.43
CA SER A 426 -3.44 -17.14 0.97
C SER A 426 -2.69 -15.82 0.81
N TRP A 427 -3.39 -14.82 0.28
CA TRP A 427 -2.90 -13.45 0.18
C TRP A 427 -3.13 -12.66 1.49
N GLU A 428 -3.71 -13.25 2.53
CA GLU A 428 -3.84 -12.62 3.86
C GLU A 428 -2.54 -12.74 4.67
N THR A 429 -1.75 -13.78 4.39
CA THR A 429 -0.47 -14.05 5.05
C THR A 429 0.52 -12.90 4.80
N HIS A 430 1.19 -12.46 5.87
CA HIS A 430 2.18 -11.39 5.80
C HIS A 430 3.50 -11.86 5.18
N HIS A 431 3.86 -11.27 4.04
CA HIS A 431 5.08 -11.53 3.28
C HIS A 431 5.77 -10.21 2.88
N PRO A 432 6.49 -9.52 3.80
CA PRO A 432 7.11 -8.21 3.51
C PRO A 432 8.15 -8.25 2.38
N TYR A 433 8.58 -9.45 1.97
CA TYR A 433 9.39 -9.63 0.77
C TYR A 433 8.71 -9.10 -0.51
N THR A 434 7.38 -9.03 -0.57
CA THR A 434 6.67 -8.41 -1.69
C THR A 434 7.04 -6.93 -1.87
N ASN A 435 7.24 -6.18 -0.79
CA ASN A 435 7.74 -4.81 -0.84
C ASN A 435 9.18 -4.74 -1.38
N VAL A 436 10.03 -5.73 -1.09
CA VAL A 436 11.39 -5.82 -1.63
C VAL A 436 11.38 -6.01 -3.15
N LEU A 437 10.47 -6.83 -3.66
CA LEU A 437 10.29 -7.03 -5.10
C LEU A 437 9.89 -5.71 -5.79
N TRP A 438 8.99 -4.95 -5.19
CA TRP A 438 8.61 -3.63 -5.68
C TRP A 438 9.71 -2.58 -5.55
N LEU A 439 10.51 -2.60 -4.48
CA LEU A 439 11.70 -1.75 -4.38
C LEU A 439 12.73 -2.09 -5.47
N ALA A 440 12.91 -3.37 -5.80
CA ALA A 440 13.76 -3.79 -6.91
C ALA A 440 13.22 -3.26 -8.25
N TYR A 441 11.91 -3.33 -8.46
CA TYR A 441 11.24 -2.75 -9.62
C TYR A 441 11.47 -1.23 -9.73
N ILE A 442 11.19 -0.48 -8.67
CA ILE A 442 11.40 0.98 -8.64
C ILE A 442 12.86 1.34 -8.87
N TYR A 443 13.81 0.63 -8.24
CA TYR A 443 15.23 0.84 -8.49
C TYR A 443 15.60 0.68 -9.97
N GLN A 444 15.09 -0.38 -10.61
CA GLN A 444 15.33 -0.63 -12.03
C GLN A 444 14.68 0.45 -12.90
N TYR A 445 13.44 0.84 -12.60
CA TYR A 445 12.74 1.92 -13.28
C TYR A 445 13.55 3.23 -13.24
N LEU A 446 14.00 3.65 -12.05
CA LEU A 446 14.80 4.86 -11.85
C LEU A 446 16.08 4.82 -12.70
N VAL A 447 16.75 3.67 -12.72
CA VAL A 447 17.99 3.46 -13.49
C VAL A 447 17.77 3.53 -15.00
N GLU A 448 16.67 2.97 -15.50
CA GLU A 448 16.35 2.89 -16.93
C GLU A 448 15.82 4.22 -17.48
N HIS A 449 15.12 4.99 -16.65
CA HIS A 449 14.48 6.26 -17.04
C HIS A 449 15.31 7.50 -16.67
N PHE A 450 16.49 7.34 -16.07
CA PHE A 450 17.41 8.45 -15.81
C PHE A 450 17.96 9.07 -17.11
N ARG A 451 17.72 10.37 -17.29
CA ARG A 451 18.11 11.16 -18.47
C ARG A 451 19.28 12.13 -18.21
N GLY A 452 19.88 12.07 -17.02
CA GLY A 452 21.03 12.89 -16.63
C GLY A 452 22.39 12.38 -17.13
N ASP A 453 23.46 12.76 -16.44
CA ASP A 453 24.83 12.39 -16.82
C ASP A 453 25.11 10.89 -16.68
N ARG A 454 25.62 10.28 -17.75
CA ARG A 454 25.89 8.84 -17.83
C ARG A 454 27.03 8.36 -16.93
N LYS A 455 28.01 9.22 -16.63
CA LYS A 455 29.11 8.89 -15.72
C LYS A 455 28.61 8.92 -14.29
N GLU A 456 27.78 9.89 -13.94
CA GLU A 456 27.12 9.94 -12.63
C GLU A 456 26.22 8.72 -12.41
N LEU A 457 25.41 8.33 -13.40
CA LEU A 457 24.60 7.11 -13.32
C LEU A 457 25.47 5.85 -13.13
N SER A 458 26.62 5.80 -13.81
CA SER A 458 27.59 4.71 -13.67
C SER A 458 28.23 4.68 -12.27
N ALA A 459 28.48 5.85 -11.67
CA ALA A 459 28.94 5.98 -10.29
C ALA A 459 27.88 5.53 -9.28
N PHE A 460 26.61 5.93 -9.49
CA PHE A 460 25.46 5.47 -8.72
C PHE A 460 25.38 3.93 -8.73
N LYS A 461 25.31 3.31 -9.92
CA LYS A 461 25.26 1.84 -10.08
C LYS A 461 26.44 1.12 -9.43
N LYS A 462 27.63 1.72 -9.49
CA LYS A 462 28.82 1.16 -8.84
C LYS A 462 28.69 1.22 -7.32
N ARG A 463 28.14 2.31 -6.78
CA ARG A 463 27.94 2.53 -5.34
C ARG A 463 26.85 1.63 -4.77
N THR A 464 25.77 1.40 -5.52
CA THR A 464 24.62 0.57 -5.13
C THR A 464 24.74 -0.89 -5.59
N LYS A 465 25.91 -1.32 -6.10
CA LYS A 465 26.09 -2.66 -6.67
C LYS A 465 25.76 -3.79 -5.69
N GLU A 466 26.17 -3.66 -4.44
CA GLU A 466 25.92 -4.67 -3.40
C GLU A 466 24.45 -4.65 -2.95
N LEU A 467 23.86 -3.47 -2.73
CA LEU A 467 22.42 -3.31 -2.51
C LEU A 467 21.62 -4.03 -3.61
N TRP A 468 21.93 -3.76 -4.88
CA TRP A 468 21.26 -4.40 -6.01
C TRP A 468 21.43 -5.92 -6.02
N ALA A 469 22.58 -6.46 -5.60
CA ALA A 469 22.77 -7.90 -5.52
C ALA A 469 21.80 -8.57 -4.53
N HIS A 470 21.38 -7.86 -3.48
CA HIS A 470 20.43 -8.30 -2.47
C HIS A 470 18.97 -7.95 -2.80
N LEU A 471 18.71 -6.93 -3.62
CA LEU A 471 17.37 -6.59 -4.13
C LEU A 471 16.96 -7.46 -5.33
N ASN A 472 17.91 -7.78 -6.21
CA ASN A 472 17.61 -8.38 -7.50
C ASN A 472 16.98 -9.79 -7.36
N PRO A 473 15.72 -9.99 -7.77
CA PRO A 473 15.07 -11.31 -7.72
C PRO A 473 15.82 -12.37 -8.53
N GLU A 474 16.56 -11.97 -9.58
CA GLU A 474 17.35 -12.87 -10.45
C GLU A 474 18.76 -13.18 -9.96
N ALA A 475 19.20 -12.63 -8.82
CA ALA A 475 20.56 -12.88 -8.34
C ALA A 475 20.86 -14.41 -8.22
N PRO A 476 22.12 -14.88 -8.26
CA PRO A 476 22.41 -16.29 -8.02
C PRO A 476 21.95 -16.77 -6.65
N ARG A 477 21.34 -17.97 -6.52
CA ARG A 477 20.71 -18.49 -5.27
C ARG A 477 21.56 -18.40 -3.99
N HIS A 478 22.89 -18.37 -4.11
CA HIS A 478 23.79 -18.24 -2.96
C HIS A 478 23.84 -16.81 -2.37
N ILE A 479 23.36 -15.80 -3.12
CA ILE A 479 23.15 -14.44 -2.65
C ILE A 479 21.77 -14.38 -2.00
N LEU A 480 21.76 -14.00 -0.73
CA LEU A 480 20.55 -13.88 0.07
C LEU A 480 19.83 -12.57 -0.26
N SER A 481 18.51 -12.61 -0.36
CA SER A 481 17.70 -11.41 -0.57
C SER A 481 17.49 -10.65 0.74
N PHE A 482 17.19 -9.35 0.66
CA PHE A 482 16.52 -8.68 1.77
C PHE A 482 15.15 -9.33 2.01
N PRO A 483 14.75 -9.57 3.27
CA PRO A 483 13.44 -10.15 3.56
C PRO A 483 12.33 -9.10 3.75
N SER A 484 12.65 -7.80 3.89
CA SER A 484 11.69 -6.70 4.11
C SER A 484 12.25 -5.35 3.65
N ALA A 485 11.41 -4.31 3.55
CA ALA A 485 11.86 -2.93 3.34
C ALA A 485 12.65 -2.40 4.55
N VAL A 486 12.31 -2.82 5.77
CA VAL A 486 13.09 -2.52 7.00
C VAL A 486 14.55 -2.94 6.84
N ASP A 487 14.83 -4.09 6.24
CA ASP A 487 16.21 -4.56 6.01
C ASP A 487 16.94 -3.77 4.92
N VAL A 488 16.21 -3.24 3.93
CA VAL A 488 16.78 -2.34 2.92
C VAL A 488 17.21 -1.02 3.55
N VAL A 489 16.36 -0.43 4.40
CA VAL A 489 16.66 0.80 5.16
C VAL A 489 17.83 0.55 6.10
N ARG A 490 17.85 -0.58 6.81
CA ARG A 490 18.97 -0.97 7.68
C ARG A 490 20.29 -1.03 6.91
N TYR A 491 20.29 -1.67 5.74
CA TYR A 491 21.49 -1.70 4.89
C TYR A 491 21.94 -0.29 4.50
N ALA A 492 21.02 0.58 4.09
CA ALA A 492 21.35 1.96 3.72
C ALA A 492 21.94 2.77 4.89
N ALA A 493 21.42 2.58 6.10
CA ALA A 493 21.95 3.20 7.32
C ALA A 493 23.36 2.66 7.66
N GLU A 494 23.56 1.34 7.59
CA GLU A 494 24.87 0.72 7.81
C GLU A 494 25.92 1.14 6.75
N ALA A 495 25.49 1.37 5.52
CA ALA A 495 26.32 1.92 4.45
C ALA A 495 26.61 3.43 4.61
N GLY A 496 25.96 4.08 5.58
CA GLY A 496 26.07 5.50 5.89
C GLY A 496 25.39 6.41 4.85
N TRP A 497 24.46 5.89 4.05
CA TRP A 497 23.74 6.66 3.02
C TRP A 497 22.61 7.50 3.60
N ILE A 498 22.05 7.06 4.72
CA ILE A 498 21.03 7.75 5.52
C ILE A 498 21.50 7.78 6.97
N THR A 499 21.14 8.84 7.70
CA THR A 499 21.41 8.95 9.14
C THR A 499 20.22 8.47 9.97
N GLU A 500 20.46 8.09 11.24
CA GLU A 500 19.39 7.71 12.17
C GLU A 500 18.37 8.85 12.33
N GLU A 501 18.82 10.09 12.47
CA GLU A 501 17.96 11.27 12.58
C GLU A 501 17.04 11.43 11.37
N GLN A 502 17.54 11.21 10.15
CA GLN A 502 16.73 11.28 8.93
C GLN A 502 15.70 10.15 8.80
N VAL A 503 15.95 8.99 9.41
CA VAL A 503 14.98 7.88 9.46
C VAL A 503 13.89 8.16 10.49
N MET A 504 14.23 8.85 11.58
CA MET A 504 13.30 9.22 12.65
C MET A 504 12.55 10.52 12.39
N ASP A 505 12.99 11.35 11.44
CA ASP A 505 12.38 12.64 11.14
C ASP A 505 10.92 12.47 10.67
N GLU A 506 10.00 13.06 11.42
CA GLU A 506 8.60 13.19 11.06
C GLU A 506 8.45 14.51 10.30
N ALA A 507 8.54 14.45 8.97
CA ALA A 507 8.25 15.61 8.15
C ALA A 507 6.83 16.12 8.46
N SER A 508 6.71 17.34 8.99
CA SER A 508 5.42 17.96 9.27
C SER A 508 4.61 18.12 7.99
N ARG A 509 3.43 17.49 7.95
CA ARG A 509 2.48 17.63 6.84
C ARG A 509 1.73 18.96 6.97
N MET A 510 1.66 19.72 5.90
CA MET A 510 0.77 20.88 5.79
C MET A 510 -0.38 20.51 4.85
N GLY A 511 -1.62 20.77 5.28
CA GLY A 511 -2.82 20.64 4.42
C GLY A 511 -3.77 19.48 4.75
N ASP A 512 -3.74 18.97 5.99
CA ASP A 512 -4.51 17.78 6.43
C ASP A 512 -6.02 18.03 6.60
N GLU A 513 -6.49 19.28 6.51
CA GLU A 513 -7.91 19.60 6.60
C GLU A 513 -8.63 19.51 5.23
N SER A 514 -9.89 19.03 5.26
CA SER A 514 -10.78 19.01 4.10
C SER A 514 -11.04 20.44 3.61
N ILE A 515 -10.99 20.63 2.29
CA ILE A 515 -11.34 21.92 1.68
C ILE A 515 -12.78 21.95 1.17
N ILE A 516 -13.59 20.93 1.48
CA ILE A 516 -14.93 20.72 0.92
C ILE A 516 -15.99 21.12 1.95
N LEU A 517 -16.84 22.09 1.60
CA LEU A 517 -17.82 22.69 2.50
C LEU A 517 -19.19 22.00 2.38
N ASP A 518 -19.86 21.79 3.51
CA ASP A 518 -21.30 21.47 3.56
C ASP A 518 -22.09 22.78 3.69
N THR A 519 -22.69 23.23 2.59
CA THR A 519 -23.45 24.49 2.56
C THR A 519 -24.69 24.48 3.45
N ARG A 520 -25.22 23.29 3.80
CA ARG A 520 -26.43 23.13 4.64
C ARG A 520 -26.12 23.14 6.13
N ALA A 521 -24.93 22.68 6.52
CA ALA A 521 -24.44 22.76 7.89
C ALA A 521 -24.18 24.22 8.32
N GLU A 522 -23.68 25.06 7.41
CA GLU A 522 -23.46 26.49 7.69
C GLU A 522 -24.78 27.27 7.76
N GLU A 523 -25.77 27.00 6.89
CA GLU A 523 -27.07 27.67 6.97
C GLU A 523 -27.77 27.38 8.31
N THR A 524 -27.69 26.16 8.84
CA THR A 524 -28.26 25.84 10.16
C THR A 524 -27.49 26.48 11.32
N ALA A 525 -26.16 26.66 11.20
CA ALA A 525 -25.36 27.41 12.17
C ALA A 525 -25.66 28.93 12.13
N HIS A 526 -25.88 29.49 10.94
CA HIS A 526 -26.27 30.88 10.73
C HIS A 526 -27.72 31.15 11.15
N LEU A 527 -28.65 30.21 10.94
CA LEU A 527 -30.04 30.31 11.40
C LEU A 527 -30.16 30.24 12.94
N ARG A 528 -29.22 29.55 13.63
CA ARG A 528 -29.10 29.58 15.11
C ARG A 528 -28.53 30.89 15.65
N ARG A 529 -27.94 31.75 14.80
CA ARG A 529 -27.45 33.09 15.15
C ARG A 529 -28.28 34.18 14.47
N SER A 530 -29.60 34.14 14.63
CA SER A 530 -30.45 35.30 14.34
C SER A 530 -30.50 36.24 15.56
N PRO A 531 -30.24 37.56 15.41
CA PRO A 531 -30.32 38.49 16.52
C PRO A 531 -31.77 38.69 16.95
N ARG A 532 -32.06 38.53 18.25
CA ARG A 532 -33.32 38.97 18.86
C ARG A 532 -33.56 40.44 18.51
N ARG A 533 -34.60 40.70 17.71
CA ARG A 533 -35.22 42.02 17.54
C ARG A 533 -35.51 42.61 18.92
N ALA A 534 -34.89 43.74 19.24
CA ALA A 534 -35.37 44.63 20.28
C ALA A 534 -36.69 45.26 19.79
N ALA A 535 -37.78 44.99 20.50
CA ALA A 535 -39.01 45.77 20.42
C ALA A 535 -39.10 46.64 21.69
N ALA A 536 -39.56 47.87 21.48
CA ALA A 536 -39.71 48.96 22.43
C ALA A 536 -40.62 48.64 23.63
#